data_AF-J7RAC6-F1
#
_entry.id   AF-J7RAC6-F1
#
_cell.length_a   1.000
_cell.length_b   1.000
_cell.length_c   1.000
_cell.angle_alpha   90.00
_cell.angle_beta   90.00
_cell.angle_gamma   90.00
#
_symmetry.space_group_name_H-M   'P 1'
#
loop_
_entity.id
_entity.type
_entity.pdbx_description
1 polymer ?
#
loop_
_entity_poly.entity_id
_entity_poly.type
_entity_poly.pdbx_seq_one_letter_code
_entity_poly.pdbx_strand_id
1 'polypeptide(L)'
;AFDNIGISGSEYPAPYAIVYRNMAILGVDGFSSLPKHCLTLCYVFFAGAIVINLVRDLVPTKVAKFIPLPMAMAIPFYIGSYFAIDMFVGTVIVFVWGMVNKAKADAFAPAVASGLICGDGIWTLPQSILALAKVKPPICMKFLSRSVNANVDAYLGN
;
A
#
# COMPACT_ATOMS: atom_id res chain seq x y z
N ALA A 1 -11.15 -9.32 -29.42
CA ALA A 1 -11.72 -9.09 -28.07
C ALA A 1 -10.65 -8.32 -27.31
N PHE A 2 -10.89 -7.03 -27.04
CA PHE A 2 -10.00 -6.07 -26.37
C PHE A 2 -8.49 -6.42 -26.35
N ASP A 3 -7.79 -6.19 -27.46
CA ASP A 3 -6.34 -6.44 -27.59
C ASP A 3 -5.47 -5.52 -26.71
N ASN A 4 -6.08 -4.58 -25.97
CA ASN A 4 -5.41 -3.53 -25.20
C ASN A 4 -5.51 -3.68 -23.67
N ILE A 5 -5.95 -4.83 -23.14
CA ILE A 5 -6.05 -5.06 -21.69
C ILE A 5 -4.69 -5.49 -21.13
N GLY A 6 -4.15 -4.77 -20.15
CA GLY A 6 -2.95 -5.16 -19.40
C GLY A 6 -1.61 -4.70 -19.99
N ILE A 7 -1.62 -3.94 -21.09
CA ILE A 7 -0.40 -3.38 -21.69
C ILE A 7 0.01 -2.10 -20.94
N SER A 8 1.32 -1.94 -20.71
CA SER A 8 1.86 -0.71 -20.12
C SER A 8 1.61 0.47 -21.08
N GLY A 9 0.79 1.43 -20.68
CA GLY A 9 0.42 2.60 -21.50
C GLY A 9 -0.88 2.46 -22.31
N SER A 10 -1.65 1.38 -22.14
CA SER A 10 -2.96 1.23 -22.77
C SER A 10 -4.11 1.75 -21.89
N GLU A 11 -5.34 1.72 -22.43
CA GLU A 11 -6.58 2.18 -21.78
C GLU A 11 -6.92 1.42 -20.47
N TYR A 12 -6.33 0.24 -20.27
CA TYR A 12 -6.47 -0.59 -19.07
C TYR A 12 -5.09 -1.11 -18.60
N PRO A 13 -4.25 -0.26 -17.97
CA PRO A 13 -2.98 -0.71 -17.46
C PRO A 13 -3.21 -1.65 -16.27
N ALA A 14 -2.46 -2.75 -16.21
CA ALA A 14 -2.49 -3.69 -15.10
C ALA A 14 -1.22 -3.53 -14.23
N PRO A 15 -1.15 -2.50 -13.36
CA PRO A 15 0.06 -2.18 -12.60
C PRO A 15 0.47 -3.35 -11.69
N TYR A 16 -0.50 -4.04 -11.08
CA TYR A 16 -0.24 -5.22 -10.26
C TYR A 16 0.24 -6.44 -11.06
N ALA A 17 -0.16 -6.57 -12.33
CA ALA A 17 0.26 -7.70 -13.17
C ALA A 17 1.77 -7.70 -13.44
N ILE A 18 2.37 -6.51 -13.56
CA ILE A 18 3.83 -6.34 -13.71
C ILE A 18 4.53 -6.81 -12.43
N VAL A 19 4.00 -6.45 -11.26
CA VAL A 19 4.55 -6.87 -9.97
C VAL A 19 4.47 -8.40 -9.81
N TYR A 20 3.31 -9.00 -10.07
CA TYR A 20 3.15 -10.46 -10.01
C TYR A 20 4.03 -11.20 -11.02
N ARG A 21 4.20 -10.66 -12.24
CA ARG A 21 5.11 -11.23 -13.23
C ARG A 21 6.56 -11.20 -12.74
N ASN A 22 7.01 -10.07 -12.19
CA ASN A 22 8.36 -9.99 -11.61
C ASN A 22 8.54 -10.95 -10.44
N MET A 23 7.53 -11.13 -9.58
CA MET A 23 7.56 -12.14 -8.52
C MET A 23 7.63 -13.57 -9.06
N ALA A 24 6.90 -13.87 -10.14
CA ALA A 24 6.93 -15.18 -10.78
C ALA A 24 8.28 -15.47 -11.45
N ILE A 25 8.87 -14.49 -12.13
CA ILE A 25 10.21 -14.58 -12.72
C ILE A 25 11.25 -14.85 -11.63
N LEU A 26 11.21 -14.12 -10.51
CA LEU A 26 12.08 -14.38 -9.36
C LEU A 26 11.88 -15.78 -8.76
N GLY A 27 10.66 -16.32 -8.79
CA GLY A 27 10.36 -17.67 -8.34
C GLY A 27 10.94 -18.77 -9.25
N VAL A 28 11.05 -18.52 -10.55
CA VAL A 28 11.51 -19.50 -11.56
C VAL A 28 13.01 -19.40 -11.81
N ASP A 29 13.53 -18.19 -12.03
CA ASP A 29 14.95 -17.95 -12.28
C ASP A 29 15.79 -17.95 -10.98
N GLY A 30 15.11 -17.97 -9.83
CA GLY A 30 15.71 -18.04 -8.51
C GLY A 30 16.44 -16.77 -8.10
N PHE A 31 17.16 -16.85 -6.97
CA PHE A 31 17.80 -15.68 -6.37
C PHE A 31 18.94 -15.06 -7.20
N SER A 32 19.32 -15.72 -8.30
CA SER A 32 20.34 -15.27 -9.26
C SER A 32 19.88 -14.10 -10.13
N SER A 33 18.57 -13.92 -10.30
CA SER A 33 17.98 -12.79 -11.04
C SER A 33 17.80 -11.52 -10.21
N LEU A 34 18.12 -11.55 -8.91
CA LEU A 34 18.04 -10.35 -8.07
C LEU A 34 19.22 -9.39 -8.35
N PRO A 35 19.00 -8.06 -8.25
CA PRO A 35 20.06 -7.07 -8.38
C PRO A 35 21.24 -7.34 -7.44
N LYS A 36 22.46 -6.97 -7.86
CA LYS A 36 23.66 -7.04 -7.01
C LYS A 36 23.37 -6.37 -5.66
N HIS A 37 23.71 -7.06 -4.57
CA HIS A 37 23.47 -6.68 -3.16
C HIS A 37 22.03 -6.78 -2.65
N CYS A 38 21.04 -7.17 -3.45
CA CYS A 38 19.67 -7.28 -2.96
C CYS A 38 19.54 -8.33 -1.84
N LEU A 39 20.14 -9.51 -2.01
CA LEU A 39 20.20 -10.53 -0.95
C LEU A 39 20.92 -10.03 0.31
N THR A 40 22.03 -9.30 0.15
CA THR A 40 22.76 -8.72 1.28
C THR A 40 21.88 -7.74 2.05
N LEU A 41 21.16 -6.86 1.35
CA LEU A 41 20.20 -5.95 1.97
C LEU A 41 19.05 -6.71 2.65
N CYS A 42 18.50 -7.75 2.03
CA CYS A 42 17.47 -8.60 2.64
C CYS A 42 17.96 -9.23 3.95
N TYR A 43 19.17 -9.80 3.98
CA TYR A 43 19.74 -10.36 5.20
C TYR A 43 19.98 -9.31 6.28
N VAL A 44 20.48 -8.13 5.91
CA VAL A 44 20.72 -7.02 6.85
C VAL A 44 19.40 -6.50 7.44
N PHE A 45 18.38 -6.25 6.61
CA PHE A 45 17.08 -5.81 7.09
C PHE A 45 16.34 -6.89 7.88
N PHE A 46 16.49 -8.16 7.52
CA PHE A 46 15.92 -9.28 8.27
C PHE A 46 16.55 -9.38 9.67
N ALA A 47 17.87 -9.33 9.76
CA ALA A 47 18.57 -9.29 11.05
C ALA A 47 18.18 -8.04 11.85
N GLY A 48 18.09 -6.87 11.21
CA GLY A 48 17.62 -5.64 11.83
C GLY A 48 16.19 -5.76 12.37
N ALA A 49 15.29 -6.37 11.60
CA ALA A 49 13.90 -6.59 12.03
C ALA A 49 13.79 -7.53 13.24
N ILE A 50 14.61 -8.60 13.27
CA ILE A 50 14.70 -9.49 14.44
C ILE A 50 15.16 -8.71 15.66
N VAL A 51 16.22 -7.90 15.53
CA VAL A 51 16.74 -7.09 16.64
C VAL A 51 15.70 -6.10 17.14
N ILE A 52 15.00 -5.39 16.24
CA ILE A 52 13.96 -4.42 16.61
C ILE A 52 12.80 -5.11 17.34
N ASN A 53 12.32 -6.25 16.84
CA ASN A 53 11.27 -7.01 17.49
C ASN A 53 11.71 -7.54 18.87
N LEU A 54 12.94 -8.05 18.98
CA LEU A 54 13.49 -8.52 20.25
C LEU A 54 13.63 -7.40 21.28
N VAL A 55 14.11 -6.22 20.86
CA VAL A 55 14.17 -5.03 21.72
C VAL A 55 12.76 -4.62 22.16
N ARG A 56 11.77 -4.66 21.25
CA ARG A 56 10.38 -4.34 21.58
C ARG A 56 9.78 -5.31 22.60
N ASP A 57 10.12 -6.60 22.53
CA ASP A 57 9.61 -7.63 23.44
C ASP A 57 10.29 -7.60 24.83
N LEU A 58 11.57 -7.20 24.91
CA LEU A 58 12.32 -7.10 26.17
C LEU A 58 12.03 -5.79 26.94
N VAL A 59 11.59 -4.75 26.24
CA VAL A 59 11.36 -3.42 26.81
C VAL A 59 9.95 -3.32 27.41
N PRO A 60 9.76 -2.64 28.55
CA PRO A 60 8.44 -2.43 29.15
C PRO A 60 7.43 -1.81 28.17
N THR A 61 6.18 -2.25 28.26
CA THR A 61 5.05 -1.89 27.36
C THR A 61 4.85 -0.39 27.15
N LYS A 62 5.25 0.44 28.12
CA LYS A 62 5.23 1.91 28.02
C LYS A 62 6.17 2.47 26.95
N VAL A 63 7.34 1.85 26.76
CA VAL A 63 8.33 2.25 25.76
C VAL A 63 8.17 1.43 24.46
N ALA A 64 7.78 0.16 24.57
CA ALA A 64 7.49 -0.71 23.41
C ALA A 64 6.38 -0.17 22.48
N LYS A 65 5.45 0.63 23.02
CA LYS A 65 4.38 1.29 22.24
C LYS A 65 4.90 2.32 21.23
N PHE A 66 6.09 2.87 21.45
CA PHE A 66 6.70 3.85 20.55
C PHE A 66 7.58 3.23 19.46
N ILE A 67 7.85 1.92 19.53
CA ILE A 67 8.69 1.23 18.55
C ILE A 67 7.78 0.70 17.42
N PRO A 68 7.91 1.22 16.18
CA PRO A 68 7.14 0.74 15.05
C PRO A 68 7.56 -0.69 14.68
N LEU A 69 6.58 -1.51 14.30
CA LEU A 69 6.82 -2.86 13.82
C LEU A 69 7.35 -2.81 12.39
N PRO A 70 8.56 -3.33 12.10
CA PRO A 70 9.15 -3.31 10.76
C PRO A 70 8.23 -3.91 9.69
N MET A 71 7.50 -4.97 10.03
CA MET A 71 6.53 -5.62 9.14
C MET A 71 5.37 -4.69 8.77
N ALA A 72 4.81 -3.96 9.74
CA ALA A 72 3.71 -3.03 9.49
C ALA A 72 4.17 -1.82 8.65
N MET A 73 5.39 -1.36 8.89
CA MET A 73 5.99 -0.26 8.15
C MET A 73 6.27 -0.61 6.68
N ALA A 74 6.52 -1.88 6.35
CA ALA A 74 6.81 -2.30 4.98
C ALA A 74 5.58 -2.27 4.06
N ILE A 75 4.36 -2.42 4.60
CA ILE A 75 3.13 -2.55 3.79
C ILE A 75 2.83 -1.29 2.97
N PRO A 76 2.84 -0.06 3.53
CA PRO A 76 2.64 1.15 2.75
C PRO A 76 3.73 1.41 1.69
N PHE A 77 4.98 0.98 1.93
CA PHE A 77 6.04 1.10 0.93
C PHE A 77 5.82 0.18 -0.27
N TYR A 78 5.12 -0.95 -0.09
CA TYR A 78 4.84 -1.91 -1.16
C TYR A 78 3.57 -1.56 -1.95
N ILE A 79 2.48 -1.20 -1.27
CA ILE A 79 1.16 -0.98 -1.91
C ILE A 79 0.95 0.49 -2.32
N GLY A 80 1.66 1.42 -1.68
CA GLY A 80 1.62 2.85 -1.96
C GLY A 80 1.02 3.68 -0.83
N SER A 81 1.02 5.00 -1.02
CA SER A 81 0.65 5.97 0.01
C SER A 81 -0.82 5.92 0.43
N TYR A 82 -1.73 5.41 -0.40
CA TYR A 82 -3.15 5.27 -0.05
C TYR A 82 -3.33 4.38 1.19
N PHE A 83 -2.60 3.27 1.27
CA PHE A 83 -2.63 2.38 2.43
C PHE A 83 -2.11 3.05 3.72
N ALA A 84 -1.16 3.99 3.60
CA ALA A 84 -0.69 4.78 4.76
C ALA A 84 -1.81 5.70 5.29
N ILE A 85 -2.58 6.29 4.39
CA ILE A 85 -3.71 7.17 4.74
C ILE A 85 -4.79 6.35 5.47
N ASP A 86 -5.14 5.17 4.95
CA ASP A 86 -6.13 4.30 5.57
C ASP A 86 -5.72 3.82 6.96
N MET A 87 -4.45 3.42 7.14
CA MET A 87 -3.94 3.06 8.47
C MET A 87 -3.98 4.24 9.45
N PHE A 88 -3.69 5.46 8.98
CA PHE A 88 -3.77 6.65 9.82
C PHE A 88 -5.21 6.92 10.27
N VAL A 89 -6.16 6.91 9.35
CA VAL A 89 -7.60 7.09 9.65
C VAL A 89 -8.09 6.00 10.60
N GLY A 90 -7.74 4.74 10.35
CA GLY A 90 -8.06 3.62 11.23
C GLY A 90 -7.50 3.80 12.64
N THR A 91 -6.26 4.28 12.77
CA THR A 91 -5.64 4.56 14.07
C THR A 91 -6.35 5.69 14.80
N VAL A 92 -6.78 6.75 14.12
CA VAL A 92 -7.56 7.85 14.71
C VAL A 92 -8.91 7.36 15.24
N ILE A 93 -9.61 6.50 14.47
CA ILE A 93 -10.90 5.92 14.89
C ILE A 93 -10.72 5.11 16.18
N VAL A 94 -9.73 4.21 16.21
CA VAL A 94 -9.44 3.40 17.40
C VAL A 94 -8.97 4.26 18.57
N PHE A 95 -8.22 5.33 18.32
CA PHE A 95 -7.76 6.26 19.35
C PHE A 95 -8.94 6.97 20.04
N VAL A 96 -9.86 7.56 19.26
CA VAL A 96 -11.08 8.20 19.80
C VAL A 96 -11.94 7.18 20.54
N TRP A 97 -12.12 5.98 19.96
CA TRP A 97 -12.91 4.93 20.61
C TRP A 97 -12.28 4.45 21.93
N GLY A 98 -10.95 4.35 21.98
CA GLY A 98 -10.18 4.01 23.18
C GLY A 98 -10.16 5.10 24.26
N MET A 99 -10.49 6.35 23.91
CA MET A 99 -10.74 7.42 24.91
C MET A 99 -12.11 7.28 25.56
N VAL A 100 -13.13 6.80 24.83
CA VAL A 100 -14.49 6.63 25.36
C VAL A 100 -14.64 5.28 26.09
N ASN A 101 -14.15 4.18 25.52
CA ASN A 101 -14.30 2.82 26.07
C ASN A 101 -13.16 1.89 25.65
N LYS A 102 -12.10 1.79 26.48
CA LYS A 102 -10.94 0.90 26.20
C LYS A 102 -11.31 -0.57 26.02
N ALA A 103 -12.12 -1.13 26.92
CA ALA A 103 -12.43 -2.57 26.89
C ALA A 103 -13.19 -3.00 25.62
N LYS A 104 -14.06 -2.12 25.08
CA LYS A 104 -14.77 -2.39 23.83
C LYS A 104 -13.86 -2.16 22.61
N ALA A 105 -13.02 -1.13 22.64
CA ALA A 105 -12.10 -0.85 21.56
C ALA A 105 -11.13 -2.04 21.33
N ASP A 106 -10.54 -2.59 22.39
CA ASP A 106 -9.59 -3.71 22.25
C ASP A 106 -10.27 -5.01 21.75
N ALA A 107 -11.52 -5.27 22.14
CA ALA A 107 -12.25 -6.47 21.73
C ALA A 107 -12.83 -6.37 20.31
N PHE A 108 -13.32 -5.20 19.89
CA PHE A 108 -14.03 -5.02 18.62
C PHE A 108 -13.20 -4.39 17.51
N ALA A 109 -12.03 -3.80 17.80
CA ALA A 109 -11.15 -3.24 16.77
C ALA A 109 -10.77 -4.25 15.67
N PRO A 110 -10.41 -5.52 15.97
CA PRO A 110 -10.10 -6.49 14.92
C PRO A 110 -11.30 -6.80 14.02
N ALA A 111 -12.50 -6.90 14.61
CA ALA A 111 -13.74 -7.16 13.87
C ALA A 111 -14.06 -5.99 12.92
N VAL A 112 -13.99 -4.75 13.41
CA VAL A 112 -14.23 -3.55 12.60
C VAL A 112 -13.16 -3.40 11.51
N ALA A 113 -11.88 -3.62 11.83
CA ALA A 113 -10.80 -3.58 10.85
C ALA A 113 -11.01 -4.60 9.72
N SER A 114 -11.37 -5.84 10.06
CA SER A 114 -11.68 -6.87 9.06
C SER A 114 -12.87 -6.48 8.16
N GLY A 115 -13.89 -5.83 8.73
CA GLY A 115 -15.04 -5.32 7.99
C GLY A 115 -14.67 -4.21 7.02
N LEU A 116 -13.78 -3.30 7.43
CA LEU A 116 -13.28 -2.23 6.56
C LEU A 116 -12.41 -2.76 5.42
N ILE A 117 -11.55 -3.75 5.68
CA ILE A 117 -10.75 -4.42 4.63
C ILE A 117 -11.66 -5.14 3.62
N CYS A 118 -12.69 -5.85 4.11
CA CYS A 118 -13.67 -6.49 3.24
C CYS A 118 -14.46 -5.45 2.41
N GLY A 119 -14.80 -4.32 3.02
CA GLY A 119 -15.45 -3.19 2.35
C GLY A 119 -14.61 -2.61 1.21
N ASP A 120 -13.30 -2.43 1.42
CA ASP A 120 -12.37 -2.01 0.37
C ASP A 120 -12.36 -3.02 -0.80
N GLY A 121 -12.35 -4.32 -0.48
CA GLY A 121 -12.50 -5.40 -1.46
C GLY A 121 -13.80 -5.31 -2.26
N ILE A 122 -14.94 -5.05 -1.61
CA ILE A 122 -16.23 -4.91 -2.28
C ILE A 122 -16.23 -3.70 -3.22
N TRP A 123 -15.55 -2.61 -2.87
CA TRP A 123 -15.47 -1.40 -3.71
C TRP A 123 -14.71 -1.64 -5.02
N THR A 124 -13.81 -2.62 -5.08
CA THR A 124 -13.10 -2.97 -6.32
C THR A 124 -14.04 -3.44 -7.44
N LEU A 125 -15.18 -4.04 -7.09
CA LEU A 125 -16.14 -4.57 -8.06
C LEU A 125 -16.86 -3.44 -8.84
N PRO A 126 -17.52 -2.46 -8.19
CA PRO A 126 -18.05 -1.30 -8.89
C PRO A 126 -16.99 -0.51 -9.65
N GLN A 127 -15.78 -0.33 -9.09
CA GLN A 127 -14.69 0.35 -9.79
C GLN A 127 -14.32 -0.36 -11.10
N SER A 128 -14.25 -1.68 -11.08
CA SER A 128 -13.99 -2.49 -12.27
C SER A 128 -15.12 -2.36 -13.31
N ILE A 129 -16.39 -2.34 -12.86
CA ILE A 129 -17.55 -2.14 -13.73
C ILE A 129 -17.55 -0.73 -14.35
N LEU A 130 -17.25 0.31 -13.55
CA LEU A 130 -17.16 1.70 -14.00
C LEU A 130 -16.01 1.90 -15.01
N ALA A 131 -14.88 1.22 -14.79
CA ALA A 131 -13.77 1.21 -15.73
C ALA A 131 -14.16 0.54 -17.07
N LEU A 132 -14.90 -0.57 -17.02
CA LEU A 132 -15.44 -1.24 -18.21
C LEU A 132 -16.50 -0.39 -18.92
N ALA A 133 -17.33 0.36 -18.17
CA ALA A 133 -18.36 1.26 -18.70
C ALA A 133 -17.80 2.58 -19.26
N LYS A 134 -16.47 2.78 -19.26
CA LYS A 134 -15.76 3.98 -19.76
C LYS A 134 -16.25 5.30 -19.14
N VAL A 135 -16.68 5.28 -17.88
CA VAL A 135 -17.07 6.51 -17.18
C VAL A 135 -15.81 7.35 -16.98
N LYS A 136 -15.73 8.50 -17.66
CA LYS A 136 -14.63 9.45 -17.48
C LYS A 136 -14.58 9.85 -16.00
N PRO A 137 -13.43 9.70 -15.32
CA PRO A 137 -13.30 10.19 -13.95
C PRO A 137 -13.55 11.71 -13.96
N PRO A 138 -14.44 12.22 -13.09
CA PRO A 138 -14.80 13.64 -13.07
C PRO A 138 -13.62 14.56 -12.67
N ILE A 139 -12.54 13.99 -12.13
CA ILE A 139 -11.33 14.69 -11.71
C ILE A 139 -10.11 13.86 -12.11
N CYS A 140 -9.30 14.38 -13.04
CA CYS A 140 -7.96 13.86 -13.31
C CYS A 140 -6.95 14.61 -12.45
N MET A 141 -6.49 14.01 -11.35
CA MET A 141 -5.38 14.57 -10.55
C MET A 141 -4.04 14.13 -11.17
N LYS A 142 -3.25 15.10 -11.64
CA LYS A 142 -1.87 14.91 -12.08
C LYS A 142 -0.91 15.44 -11.02
N PHE A 143 -0.07 14.56 -10.47
CA PHE A 143 1.01 14.97 -9.57
C PHE A 143 2.27 15.27 -10.37
N LEU A 144 2.32 16.46 -10.97
CA LEU A 144 3.48 16.98 -11.69
C LEU A 144 4.24 17.98 -10.81
N SER A 145 5.56 18.02 -10.96
CA SER A 145 6.37 19.14 -10.47
C SER A 145 5.79 20.47 -10.99
N ARG A 146 5.83 21.53 -10.17
CA ARG A 146 5.24 22.84 -10.50
C ARG A 146 5.72 23.39 -11.86
N SER A 147 6.98 23.12 -12.24
CA SER A 147 7.53 23.51 -13.55
C SER A 147 6.96 22.69 -14.72
N VAL A 148 6.75 21.39 -14.51
CA VAL A 148 6.19 20.48 -15.52
C VAL A 148 4.70 20.72 -15.68
N ASN A 149 3.98 21.06 -14.60
CA ASN A 149 2.58 21.43 -14.67
C ASN A 149 2.36 22.73 -15.46
N ALA A 150 3.20 23.75 -15.25
CA ALA A 150 3.16 25.00 -16.01
C ALA A 150 3.41 24.77 -17.52
N ASN A 151 4.35 23.89 -17.87
CA ASN A 151 4.59 23.53 -19.26
C ASN A 151 3.39 22.77 -19.87
N VAL A 152 2.82 21.80 -19.14
CA VAL A 152 1.67 21.03 -19.60
C VAL A 152 0.42 21.89 -19.77
N ASP A 153 0.17 22.85 -18.87
CA ASP A 153 -0.91 23.82 -19.01
C ASP A 153 -0.70 24.74 -20.22
N ALA A 154 0.54 25.14 -20.51
CA ALA A 154 0.87 25.93 -21.70
C ALA A 154 0.67 25.13 -23.01
N TYR A 155 0.88 23.81 -23.00
CA TYR A 155 0.66 22.94 -24.17
C TYR A 155 -0.80 22.55 -24.38
N LEU A 156 -1.62 22.51 -23.32
CA LEU A 156 -3.04 22.13 -23.38
C LEU A 156 -3.99 23.33 -23.50
N GLY A 157 -3.51 24.55 -23.22
CA GLY A 157 -4.25 25.80 -23.32
C GLY A 157 -4.18 26.49 -24.70
N ASN A 158 -3.69 25.80 -25.72
CA ASN A 158 -3.62 26.24 -27.12
C ASN A 158 -4.20 25.14 -28.03
#